data_AF-A0A974T6P3-F1
#
_entry.id   AF-A0A974T6P3-F1
#
_cell.length_a   1.000
_cell.length_b   1.000
_cell.length_c   1.000
_cell.angle_alpha   90.00
_cell.angle_beta   90.00
_cell.angle_gamma   90.00
#
_symmetry.space_group_name_H-M   'P 1'
#
loop_
_entity.id
_entity.type
_entity.pdbx_description
1 polymer ?
#
loop_
_entity_poly.entity_id
_entity_poly.type
_entity_poly.pdbx_seq_one_letter_code
_entity_poly.pdbx_strand_id
1 'polypeptide(L)'
;MSRVERLFDLLQILRHHRRPVSGAVLAREAGISLRTLYRDIASLQALGAQIEGEPGLGYVLKPGFLLPPLMFSTQEIEALALGLQWVGRRTDEEMGQAARNVMAKVAAVLPADLRERMEDDAMVVGHGWDRPQVVDLALLRRALNEGRKLSLTYTDEKGARTARIVWPVSLGFFETTRVLVAWCELREGFRHFRADRIEAAEILPERLPRPRRQLMKEWQKTLLPESDSTMRYSVSRSHNTRETPMSTQTMSADLVFYTHPQSRSAIVHWMLEEIGRPYTLKVLDFTTTMKAPHYLAINPMGKVPAITHGKTVVTEVAAICAYLADAFPEAGLAPEPRHRGDYYRWLFFTASCLEPAVSNHASGWDPAPDMEGSFGYGSYARVLDTLSAWLKDRTYVAGDHFTAADVVLASHLQWGMMTGMIEKRAAFEIYSERHVHRPAAKRAHEQAETLTAQQAWKAA
;
A
#
# COMPACT_ATOMS: atom_id res chain seq x y z
N MET A 1 -28.37 27.76 10.45
CA MET A 1 -27.27 27.52 11.39
C MET A 1 -27.45 28.39 12.62
N SER A 2 -27.55 27.78 13.79
CA SER A 2 -27.62 28.48 15.07
C SER A 2 -26.30 29.23 15.35
N ARG A 3 -26.32 30.19 16.27
CA ARG A 3 -25.10 30.91 16.68
C ARG A 3 -24.09 29.95 17.32
N VAL A 4 -24.54 28.96 18.07
CA VAL A 4 -23.68 28.01 18.78
C VAL A 4 -22.97 27.07 17.80
N GLU A 5 -23.70 26.49 16.85
CA GLU A 5 -23.13 25.67 15.77
C GLU A 5 -22.07 26.45 14.99
N ARG A 6 -22.37 27.71 14.63
CA ARG A 6 -21.42 28.55 13.90
C ARG A 6 -20.12 28.84 14.67
N LEU A 7 -20.22 29.13 15.98
CA LEU A 7 -19.02 29.35 16.80
C LEU A 7 -18.19 28.08 16.92
N PHE A 8 -18.84 26.92 17.00
CA PHE A 8 -18.19 25.62 17.01
C PHE A 8 -17.44 25.34 15.71
N ASP A 9 -18.11 25.50 14.55
CA ASP A 9 -17.52 25.28 13.24
C ASP A 9 -16.31 26.19 13.01
N LEU A 10 -16.41 27.45 13.39
CA LEU A 10 -15.30 28.40 13.30
C LEU A 10 -14.10 27.97 14.17
N LEU A 11 -14.34 27.44 15.37
CA LEU A 11 -13.28 26.94 16.23
C LEU A 11 -12.59 25.71 15.62
N GLN A 12 -13.33 24.82 14.96
CA GLN A 12 -12.76 23.68 14.25
C GLN A 12 -11.91 24.12 13.06
N ILE A 13 -12.40 25.05 12.23
CA ILE A 13 -11.63 25.61 11.11
C ILE A 13 -10.30 26.19 11.61
N LEU A 14 -10.32 26.97 12.69
CA LEU A 14 -9.10 27.52 13.30
C LEU A 14 -8.13 26.45 13.81
N ARG A 15 -8.60 25.30 14.32
CA ARG A 15 -7.76 24.17 14.76
C ARG A 15 -7.02 23.49 13.60
N HIS A 16 -7.60 23.49 12.40
CA HIS A 16 -6.97 22.90 11.21
C HIS A 16 -5.78 23.75 10.70
N HIS A 17 -5.72 25.02 11.09
CA HIS A 17 -4.67 25.93 10.66
C HIS A 17 -3.59 26.14 11.73
N ARG A 18 -2.39 25.62 11.45
CA ARG A 18 -1.20 25.82 12.31
C ARG A 18 -0.49 27.16 12.10
N ARG A 19 -0.96 27.99 11.16
CA ARG A 19 -0.40 29.31 10.79
C ARG A 19 -1.53 30.34 10.72
N PRO A 20 -1.25 31.65 10.85
CA PRO A 20 -2.26 32.69 10.71
C PRO A 20 -3.00 32.61 9.38
N VAL A 21 -4.34 32.69 9.42
CA VAL A 21 -5.21 32.65 8.25
C VAL A 21 -6.07 33.91 8.17
N SER A 22 -6.15 34.49 6.98
CA SER A 22 -6.92 35.73 6.79
C SER A 22 -8.41 35.53 7.11
N GLY A 23 -9.05 36.56 7.66
CA GLY A 23 -10.49 36.52 7.94
C GLY A 23 -11.32 36.23 6.68
N ALA A 24 -10.91 36.68 5.50
CA ALA A 24 -11.64 36.40 4.25
C ALA A 24 -11.66 34.91 3.88
N VAL A 25 -10.63 34.15 4.27
CA VAL A 25 -10.59 32.69 4.07
C VAL A 25 -11.49 32.01 5.10
N LEU A 26 -11.34 32.35 6.38
CA LEU A 26 -12.16 31.79 7.46
C LEU A 26 -13.65 32.04 7.25
N ALA A 27 -14.04 33.24 6.79
CA ALA A 27 -15.43 33.59 6.50
C ALA A 27 -16.01 32.74 5.37
N ARG A 28 -15.21 32.49 4.32
CA ARG A 28 -15.60 31.68 3.17
C ARG A 28 -15.79 30.21 3.55
N GLU A 29 -14.86 29.66 4.32
CA GLU A 29 -14.92 28.28 4.80
C GLU A 29 -16.08 28.06 5.77
N ALA A 30 -16.32 29.01 6.68
CA ALA A 30 -17.46 28.98 7.58
C ALA A 30 -18.81 29.35 6.92
N GLY A 31 -18.82 29.69 5.63
CA GLY A 31 -20.04 30.06 4.90
C GLY A 31 -20.74 31.33 5.42
N ILE A 32 -20.01 32.29 5.99
CA ILE A 32 -20.55 33.49 6.63
C ILE A 32 -19.92 34.78 6.12
N SER A 33 -20.54 35.92 6.42
CA SER A 33 -19.97 37.23 6.10
C SER A 33 -18.73 37.53 6.96
N LEU A 34 -17.80 38.35 6.43
CA LEU A 34 -16.60 38.78 7.16
C LEU A 34 -16.95 39.55 8.46
N ARG A 35 -18.04 40.34 8.43
CA ARG A 35 -18.55 41.03 9.62
C ARG A 35 -19.04 40.05 10.70
N THR A 36 -19.71 38.98 10.28
CA THR A 36 -20.18 37.91 11.18
C THR A 36 -18.98 37.19 11.79
N LEU A 37 -17.97 36.87 10.99
CA LEU A 37 -16.74 36.23 11.44
C LEU A 37 -16.06 37.04 12.56
N TYR A 38 -15.84 38.35 12.38
CA TYR A 38 -15.18 39.16 13.40
C TYR A 38 -15.94 39.21 14.73
N ARG A 39 -17.28 39.26 14.66
CA ARG A 39 -18.12 39.19 15.87
C ARG A 39 -18.02 37.83 16.56
N ASP A 40 -17.90 36.76 15.78
CA ASP A 40 -17.80 35.39 16.28
C ASP A 40 -16.40 35.11 16.88
N ILE A 41 -15.32 35.63 16.28
CA ILE A 41 -13.96 35.58 16.85
C ILE A 41 -13.93 36.30 18.20
N ALA A 42 -14.49 37.50 18.29
CA ALA A 42 -14.59 38.24 19.56
C ALA A 42 -15.41 37.46 20.60
N SER A 43 -16.49 36.77 20.18
CA SER A 43 -17.29 35.91 21.05
C SER A 43 -16.47 34.71 21.56
N LEU A 44 -15.67 34.07 20.71
CA LEU A 44 -14.80 32.94 21.10
C LEU A 44 -13.68 33.39 22.05
N GLN A 45 -13.06 34.55 21.82
CA GLN A 45 -12.05 35.12 22.72
C GLN A 45 -12.64 35.42 24.10
N ALA A 46 -13.85 35.99 24.16
CA ALA A 46 -14.56 36.23 25.41
C ALA A 46 -14.90 34.92 26.18
N LEU A 47 -15.06 33.80 25.46
CA LEU A 47 -15.25 32.46 26.02
C LEU A 47 -13.92 31.77 26.41
N GLY A 48 -12.77 32.45 26.27
CA GLY A 48 -11.46 31.95 26.70
C GLY A 48 -10.64 31.25 25.61
N ALA A 49 -11.05 31.30 24.34
CA ALA A 49 -10.23 30.80 23.24
C ALA A 49 -9.01 31.72 23.00
N GLN A 50 -7.80 31.17 23.04
CA GLN A 50 -6.56 31.90 22.75
C GLN A 50 -6.36 32.09 21.24
N ILE A 51 -7.15 32.97 20.63
CA ILE A 51 -7.05 33.33 19.22
C ILE A 51 -6.20 34.60 19.12
N GLU A 52 -5.01 34.50 18.51
CA GLU A 52 -4.17 35.64 18.17
C GLU A 52 -4.43 36.08 16.73
N GLY A 53 -4.50 37.38 16.48
CA GLY A 53 -4.66 37.92 15.13
C GLY A 53 -5.48 39.20 15.06
N GLU A 54 -5.30 39.94 13.98
CA GLU A 54 -6.01 41.19 13.69
C GLU A 54 -6.48 41.22 12.23
N PRO A 55 -7.50 42.05 11.90
CA PRO A 55 -7.90 42.28 10.51
C PRO A 55 -6.69 42.67 9.64
N GLY A 56 -6.43 41.90 8.60
CA GLY A 56 -5.29 42.11 7.68
C GLY A 56 -4.04 41.27 7.98
N LEU A 57 -3.81 40.86 9.24
CA LEU A 57 -2.70 39.98 9.63
C LEU A 57 -3.09 38.49 9.67
N GLY A 58 -4.38 38.20 9.87
CA GLY A 58 -4.94 36.85 9.98
C GLY A 58 -4.97 36.32 11.42
N TYR A 59 -5.68 35.21 11.63
CA TYR A 59 -5.97 34.63 12.94
C TYR A 59 -5.38 33.23 13.08
N VAL A 60 -4.88 32.90 14.29
CA VAL A 60 -4.38 31.57 14.66
C VAL A 60 -4.80 31.22 16.08
N LEU A 61 -5.22 29.98 16.30
CA LEU A 61 -5.49 29.45 17.64
C LEU A 61 -4.20 28.94 18.29
N LYS A 62 -3.85 29.44 19.48
CA LYS A 62 -2.69 28.95 20.24
C LYS A 62 -3.03 27.68 21.04
N PRO A 63 -2.07 26.74 21.15
CA PRO A 63 -2.20 25.61 22.07
C PRO A 63 -2.14 26.06 23.54
N GLY A 64 -3.05 25.56 24.38
CA GLY A 64 -3.01 25.70 25.85
C GLY A 64 -2.60 24.39 26.56
N PHE A 65 -2.08 24.50 27.80
CA PHE A 65 -1.50 23.40 28.62
C PHE A 65 -2.50 22.31 29.05
N LEU A 66 -3.79 22.54 28.88
CA LEU A 66 -4.84 21.54 28.98
C LEU A 66 -5.38 21.27 27.58
N LEU A 67 -5.69 20.00 27.27
CA LEU A 67 -6.50 19.71 26.10
C LEU A 67 -7.79 20.54 26.25
N PRO A 68 -8.08 21.47 25.32
CA PRO A 68 -9.35 22.19 25.36
C PRO A 68 -10.48 21.16 25.30
N PRO A 69 -11.71 21.47 25.76
CA PRO A 69 -12.85 20.58 25.61
C PRO A 69 -12.90 20.04 24.17
N LEU A 70 -12.72 18.72 24.05
CA LEU A 70 -12.78 17.99 22.80
C LEU A 70 -14.17 17.35 22.75
N MET A 71 -14.94 17.72 21.75
CA MET A 71 -16.17 17.01 21.43
C MET A 71 -15.76 15.87 20.51
N PHE A 72 -16.04 14.64 20.94
CA PHE A 72 -15.88 13.46 20.11
C PHE A 72 -17.26 13.04 19.59
N SER A 73 -17.33 12.76 18.31
CA SER A 73 -18.40 11.96 17.74
C SER A 73 -18.33 10.53 18.28
N THR A 74 -19.44 9.81 18.12
CA THR A 74 -19.53 8.39 18.45
C THR A 74 -18.42 7.57 17.79
N GLN A 75 -18.17 7.76 16.49
CA GLN A 75 -17.13 7.04 15.75
C GLN A 75 -15.72 7.39 16.22
N GLU A 76 -15.48 8.64 16.64
CA GLU A 76 -14.18 9.05 17.17
C GLU A 76 -13.88 8.43 18.54
N ILE A 77 -14.91 8.26 19.39
CA ILE A 77 -14.76 7.53 20.66
C ILE A 77 -14.47 6.05 20.43
N GLU A 78 -15.21 5.40 19.52
CA GLU A 78 -14.97 3.99 19.18
C GLU A 78 -13.55 3.79 18.61
N ALA A 79 -13.11 4.68 17.70
CA ALA A 79 -11.76 4.63 17.14
C ALA A 79 -10.67 4.87 18.21
N LEU A 80 -10.90 5.81 19.14
CA LEU A 80 -9.98 6.09 20.24
C LEU A 80 -9.90 4.89 21.20
N ALA A 81 -11.04 4.31 21.55
CA ALA A 81 -11.14 3.14 22.42
C ALA A 81 -10.35 1.97 21.82
N LEU A 82 -10.63 1.63 20.56
CA LEU A 82 -9.94 0.57 19.81
C LEU A 82 -8.42 0.79 19.75
N GLY A 83 -7.97 2.01 19.47
CA GLY A 83 -6.56 2.36 19.40
C GLY A 83 -5.83 2.22 20.74
N LEU A 84 -6.45 2.70 21.83
CA LEU A 84 -5.88 2.57 23.17
C LEU A 84 -5.86 1.11 23.65
N GLN A 85 -6.89 0.33 23.33
CA GLN A 85 -6.90 -1.12 23.57
C GLN A 85 -5.77 -1.82 22.80
N TRP A 86 -5.54 -1.44 21.54
CA TRP A 86 -4.45 -1.97 20.72
C TRP A 86 -3.08 -1.70 21.37
N VAL A 87 -2.85 -0.47 21.85
CA VAL A 87 -1.61 -0.10 22.56
C VAL A 87 -1.47 -0.93 23.84
N GLY A 88 -2.55 -1.03 24.61
CA GLY A 88 -2.64 -1.82 25.84
C GLY A 88 -2.25 -3.28 25.68
N ARG A 89 -2.50 -3.87 24.50
CA ARG A 89 -2.26 -5.30 24.24
C ARG A 89 -1.01 -5.60 23.43
N ARG A 90 -0.47 -4.66 22.63
CA ARG A 90 0.60 -4.95 21.65
C ARG A 90 1.95 -4.28 21.91
N THR A 91 2.03 -3.43 22.93
CA THR A 91 3.26 -2.67 23.27
C THR A 91 3.88 -3.13 24.59
N ASP A 92 4.63 -2.27 25.29
CA ASP A 92 5.17 -2.52 26.63
C ASP A 92 4.17 -2.20 27.74
N GLU A 93 4.41 -2.72 28.95
CA GLU A 93 3.53 -2.53 30.10
C GLU A 93 3.34 -1.06 30.49
N GLU A 94 4.39 -0.23 30.38
CA GLU A 94 4.34 1.20 30.67
C GLU A 94 3.42 1.92 29.67
N MET A 95 3.55 1.63 28.38
CA MET A 95 2.63 2.13 27.34
C MET A 95 1.20 1.64 27.53
N GLY A 96 1.03 0.38 27.95
CA GLY A 96 -0.29 -0.16 28.25
C GLY A 96 -0.95 0.53 29.45
N GLN A 97 -0.16 0.85 30.49
CA GLN A 97 -0.66 1.63 31.62
C GLN A 97 -0.97 3.08 31.21
N ALA A 98 -0.15 3.69 30.37
CA ALA A 98 -0.42 5.02 29.83
C ALA A 98 -1.73 5.03 29.03
N ALA A 99 -1.98 4.01 28.20
CA ALA A 99 -3.22 3.88 27.45
C ALA A 99 -4.45 3.75 28.37
N ARG A 100 -4.38 2.92 29.41
CA ARG A 100 -5.44 2.80 30.44
C ARG A 100 -5.70 4.13 31.15
N ASN A 101 -4.65 4.87 31.48
CA ASN A 101 -4.77 6.18 32.13
C ASN A 101 -5.44 7.21 31.21
N VAL A 102 -5.13 7.20 29.91
CA VAL A 102 -5.80 8.07 28.92
C VAL A 102 -7.28 7.68 28.79
N MET A 103 -7.58 6.38 28.71
CA MET A 103 -8.95 5.86 28.69
C MET A 103 -9.75 6.38 29.89
N ALA A 104 -9.23 6.23 31.11
CA ALA A 104 -9.88 6.70 32.34
C ALA A 104 -10.10 8.24 32.33
N LYS A 105 -9.13 9.01 31.87
CA LYS A 105 -9.23 10.48 31.80
C LYS A 105 -10.28 10.95 30.80
N VAL A 106 -10.39 10.29 29.65
CA VAL A 106 -11.38 10.62 28.63
C VAL A 106 -12.78 10.19 29.10
N ALA A 107 -12.92 8.96 29.61
CA ALA A 107 -14.20 8.46 30.14
C ALA A 107 -14.77 9.37 31.24
N ALA A 108 -13.92 9.91 32.12
CA ALA A 108 -14.32 10.79 33.22
C ALA A 108 -14.99 12.10 32.77
N VAL A 109 -14.74 12.55 31.53
CA VAL A 109 -15.29 13.81 31.00
C VAL A 109 -16.36 13.60 29.93
N LEU A 110 -16.63 12.35 29.54
CA LEU A 110 -17.66 12.04 28.54
C LEU A 110 -19.08 12.03 29.15
N PRO A 111 -20.08 12.44 28.35
CA PRO A 111 -21.50 12.12 28.58
C PRO A 111 -21.72 10.61 28.77
N ALA A 112 -22.78 10.24 29.51
CA ALA A 112 -23.03 8.85 29.91
C ALA A 112 -23.15 7.88 28.72
N ASP A 113 -23.82 8.30 27.66
CA ASP A 113 -24.02 7.54 26.42
C ASP A 113 -22.72 7.26 25.65
N LEU A 114 -21.82 8.25 25.59
CA LEU A 114 -20.51 8.07 24.95
C LEU A 114 -19.54 7.29 25.84
N ARG A 115 -19.65 7.43 27.17
CA ARG A 115 -18.86 6.64 28.11
C ARG A 115 -19.20 5.15 28.01
N GLU A 116 -20.49 4.81 28.01
CA GLU A 116 -20.95 3.43 27.89
C GLU A 116 -20.42 2.78 26.60
N ARG A 117 -20.44 3.50 25.48
CA ARG A 117 -19.87 3.04 24.20
C ARG A 117 -18.36 2.88 24.22
N MET A 118 -17.64 3.72 24.96
CA MET A 118 -16.19 3.64 25.11
C MET A 118 -15.76 2.42 25.94
N GLU A 119 -16.60 2.05 26.91
CA GLU A 119 -16.45 0.89 27.78
C GLU A 119 -17.04 -0.39 27.17
N ASP A 120 -17.77 -0.28 26.06
CA ASP A 120 -18.35 -1.40 25.33
C ASP A 120 -17.24 -2.28 24.73
N ASP A 121 -17.30 -3.58 25.06
CA ASP A 121 -16.38 -4.61 24.59
C ASP A 121 -16.77 -5.16 23.19
N ALA A 122 -17.72 -4.54 22.48
CA ALA A 122 -18.14 -4.94 21.13
C ALA A 122 -16.97 -5.07 20.13
N MET A 123 -15.91 -4.27 20.30
CA MET A 123 -14.69 -4.36 19.50
C MET A 123 -13.54 -4.92 20.34
N VAL A 124 -13.15 -6.17 20.07
CA VAL A 124 -12.04 -6.81 20.79
C VAL A 124 -10.77 -6.83 19.94
N VAL A 125 -9.69 -6.24 20.45
CA VAL A 125 -8.35 -6.47 19.89
C VAL A 125 -7.88 -7.85 20.34
N GLY A 126 -7.98 -8.85 19.46
CA GLY A 126 -7.52 -10.22 19.74
C GLY A 126 -6.06 -10.28 20.21
N HIS A 127 -5.75 -11.29 21.02
CA HIS A 127 -4.37 -11.57 21.44
C HIS A 127 -3.48 -11.72 20.19
N GLY A 128 -2.36 -11.00 20.15
CA GLY A 128 -1.33 -11.29 19.15
C GLY A 128 -0.81 -12.72 19.39
N TRP A 129 -0.27 -13.35 18.34
CA TRP A 129 0.54 -14.55 18.50
C TRP A 129 1.83 -14.15 19.22
N ASP A 130 1.77 -14.01 20.55
CA ASP A 130 2.90 -13.56 21.35
C ASP A 130 3.92 -14.67 21.47
N ARG A 131 5.04 -14.51 20.75
CA ARG A 131 6.27 -15.19 21.15
C ARG A 131 6.80 -14.48 22.40
N PRO A 132 7.16 -15.21 23.46
CA PRO A 132 7.70 -14.61 24.67
C PRO A 132 8.93 -13.77 24.31
N GLN A 133 8.89 -12.49 24.70
CA GLN A 133 10.00 -11.57 24.52
C GLN A 133 10.82 -11.55 25.79
N VAL A 134 12.11 -11.83 25.69
CA VAL A 134 13.02 -11.83 26.85
C VAL A 134 13.38 -10.39 27.24
N VAL A 135 13.56 -9.53 26.25
CA VAL A 135 13.86 -8.11 26.45
C VAL A 135 12.59 -7.28 26.44
N ASP A 136 12.42 -6.48 27.48
CA ASP A 136 11.34 -5.50 27.58
C ASP A 136 11.48 -4.40 26.50
N LEU A 137 10.41 -4.19 25.73
CA LEU A 137 10.35 -3.13 24.72
C LEU A 137 10.50 -1.74 25.34
N ALA A 138 10.16 -1.53 26.61
CA ALA A 138 10.40 -0.28 27.31
C ALA A 138 11.90 0.07 27.35
N LEU A 139 12.79 -0.93 27.49
CA LEU A 139 14.23 -0.71 27.44
C LEU A 139 14.69 -0.21 26.06
N LEU A 140 14.18 -0.81 24.99
CA LEU A 140 14.46 -0.38 23.61
C LEU A 140 13.91 1.02 23.34
N ARG A 141 12.70 1.32 23.82
CA ARG A 141 12.05 2.62 23.71
C ARG A 141 12.79 3.71 24.46
N ARG A 142 13.30 3.43 25.67
CA ARG A 142 14.17 4.37 26.40
C ARG A 142 15.44 4.69 25.62
N ALA A 143 16.13 3.67 25.09
CA ALA A 143 17.31 3.88 24.27
C ALA A 143 17.02 4.74 23.02
N LEU A 144 15.87 4.53 22.38
CA LEU A 144 15.39 5.34 21.25
C LEU A 144 15.14 6.80 21.65
N ASN A 145 14.45 7.02 22.78
CA ASN A 145 14.08 8.35 23.25
C ASN A 145 15.30 9.15 23.74
N GLU A 146 16.23 8.49 24.42
CA GLU A 146 17.46 9.10 24.91
C GLU A 146 18.56 9.22 23.84
N GLY A 147 18.39 8.54 22.70
CA GLY A 147 19.36 8.52 21.62
C GLY A 147 20.67 7.85 22.02
N ARG A 148 20.61 6.70 22.69
CA ARG A 148 21.76 5.91 23.15
C ARG A 148 21.94 4.63 22.36
N LYS A 149 23.17 4.11 22.31
CA LYS A 149 23.48 2.81 21.70
C LYS A 149 22.94 1.66 22.54
N LEU A 150 22.76 0.52 21.89
CA LEU A 150 22.39 -0.75 22.51
C LEU A 150 23.46 -1.79 22.22
N SER A 151 23.87 -2.53 23.24
CA SER A 151 24.52 -3.83 23.08
C SER A 151 23.45 -4.90 23.03
N LEU A 152 23.38 -5.68 21.94
CA LEU A 152 22.39 -6.73 21.73
C LEU A 152 23.06 -8.09 21.65
N THR A 153 22.49 -9.07 22.34
CA THR A 153 22.66 -10.49 22.02
C THR A 153 21.49 -10.92 21.15
N TYR A 154 21.77 -11.28 19.90
CA TYR A 154 20.76 -11.54 18.88
C TYR A 154 20.96 -12.91 18.23
N THR A 155 19.89 -13.68 18.15
CA THR A 155 19.87 -14.99 17.48
C THR A 155 19.08 -14.88 16.19
N ASP A 156 19.72 -15.16 15.06
CA ASP A 156 19.07 -15.05 13.75
C ASP A 156 18.13 -16.23 13.45
N GLU A 157 17.52 -16.22 12.26
CA GLU A 157 16.61 -17.28 11.82
C GLU A 157 17.24 -18.67 11.71
N LYS A 158 18.56 -18.71 11.48
CA LYS A 158 19.33 -19.95 11.36
C LYS A 158 19.85 -20.43 12.72
N GLY A 159 19.49 -19.76 13.81
CA GLY A 159 19.95 -20.05 15.16
C GLY A 159 21.34 -19.51 15.48
N ALA A 160 21.93 -18.68 14.62
CA ALA A 160 23.26 -18.13 14.87
C ALA A 160 23.19 -16.97 15.85
N ARG A 161 23.83 -17.15 17.01
CA ARG A 161 23.93 -16.14 18.08
C ARG A 161 25.05 -15.15 17.80
N THR A 162 24.77 -13.86 17.92
CA THR A 162 25.73 -12.77 17.69
C THR A 162 25.60 -11.67 18.73
N ALA A 163 26.74 -11.11 19.17
CA ALA A 163 26.77 -9.87 19.96
C ALA A 163 26.97 -8.68 19.03
N ARG A 164 26.16 -7.62 19.18
CA ARG A 164 26.16 -6.46 18.26
C ARG A 164 25.94 -5.16 19.00
N ILE A 165 26.76 -4.16 18.69
CA ILE A 165 26.48 -2.77 19.05
C ILE A 165 25.62 -2.15 17.95
N VAL A 166 24.45 -1.62 18.33
CA VAL A 166 23.49 -1.05 17.39
C VAL A 166 22.93 0.29 17.88
N TRP A 167 22.54 1.10 16.91
CA TRP A 167 22.13 2.48 17.10
C TRP A 167 20.66 2.58 16.73
N PRO A 168 19.76 2.59 17.71
CA PRO A 168 18.35 2.44 17.46
C PRO A 168 17.78 3.67 16.75
N VAL A 169 16.99 3.43 15.70
CA VAL A 169 16.42 4.46 14.82
C VAL A 169 14.90 4.52 14.98
N SER A 170 14.25 3.36 14.96
CA SER A 170 12.80 3.20 15.05
C SER A 170 12.43 1.85 15.69
N LEU A 171 11.26 1.77 16.31
CA LEU A 171 10.62 0.53 16.73
C LEU A 171 9.28 0.41 16.01
N GLY A 172 9.16 -0.60 15.14
CA GLY A 172 7.95 -0.89 14.37
C GLY A 172 7.12 -1.98 15.03
N PHE A 173 5.80 -1.85 14.95
CA PHE A 173 4.83 -2.82 15.46
C PHE A 173 4.02 -3.36 14.28
N PHE A 174 4.22 -4.63 13.95
CA PHE A 174 3.49 -5.36 12.90
C PHE A 174 2.49 -6.32 13.57
N GLU A 175 1.61 -6.94 12.77
CA GLU A 175 0.54 -7.81 13.27
C GLU A 175 1.04 -8.92 14.22
N THR A 176 2.21 -9.50 13.92
CA THR A 176 2.76 -10.65 14.67
C THR A 176 4.19 -10.43 15.18
N THR A 177 4.80 -9.27 14.91
CA THR A 177 6.19 -9.04 15.31
C THR A 177 6.48 -7.58 15.61
N ARG A 178 7.46 -7.34 16.48
CA ARG A 178 8.01 -6.01 16.75
C ARG A 178 9.43 -5.95 16.22
N VAL A 179 9.77 -4.90 15.50
CA VAL A 179 11.05 -4.78 14.79
C VAL A 179 11.78 -3.53 15.21
N LEU A 180 12.95 -3.70 15.81
CA LEU A 180 13.90 -2.63 16.05
C LEU A 180 14.71 -2.39 14.76
N VAL A 181 14.58 -1.19 14.22
CA VAL A 181 15.46 -0.69 13.16
C VAL A 181 16.65 -0.03 13.80
N ALA A 182 17.87 -0.45 13.43
CA ALA A 182 19.08 0.15 13.97
C ALA A 182 20.24 0.14 12.97
N TRP A 183 21.15 1.12 13.09
CA TRP A 183 22.44 1.06 12.42
C TRP A 183 23.38 0.13 13.22
N CYS A 184 23.90 -0.90 12.57
CA CYS A 184 24.71 -1.93 13.21
C CYS A 184 26.20 -1.67 12.96
N GLU A 185 27.00 -1.52 14.01
CA GLU A 185 28.45 -1.26 13.86
C GLU A 185 29.18 -2.45 13.23
N LEU A 186 28.84 -3.67 13.64
CA LEU A 186 29.44 -4.89 13.10
C LEU A 186 29.24 -5.07 11.58
N ARG A 187 28.15 -4.52 11.04
CA ARG A 187 27.78 -4.66 9.62
C ARG A 187 27.81 -3.35 8.85
N GLU A 188 28.24 -2.28 9.51
CA GLU A 188 28.34 -0.92 8.97
C GLU A 188 27.11 -0.50 8.14
N GLY A 189 25.91 -0.76 8.67
CA GLY A 189 24.67 -0.52 7.91
C GLY A 189 23.39 -0.69 8.69
N PHE A 190 22.28 -0.19 8.14
CA PHE A 190 20.95 -0.37 8.72
C PHE A 190 20.50 -1.83 8.67
N ARG A 191 19.95 -2.31 9.79
CA ARG A 191 19.42 -3.66 9.95
C ARG A 191 18.13 -3.65 10.75
N HIS A 192 17.36 -4.71 10.54
CA HIS A 192 16.07 -4.94 11.18
C HIS A 192 16.22 -6.10 12.14
N PHE A 193 15.94 -5.88 13.42
CA PHE A 193 16.04 -6.87 14.48
C PHE A 193 14.65 -7.16 15.01
N ARG A 194 14.14 -8.38 14.82
CA ARG A 194 12.91 -8.79 15.48
C ARG A 194 13.13 -8.85 16.99
N ALA A 195 12.30 -8.16 17.76
CA ALA A 195 12.45 -8.03 19.20
C ALA A 195 12.29 -9.37 19.94
N ASP A 196 11.49 -10.30 19.39
CA ASP A 196 11.32 -11.66 19.90
C ASP A 196 12.57 -12.55 19.74
N ARG A 197 13.58 -12.09 19.00
CA ARG A 197 14.86 -12.78 18.79
C ARG A 197 16.03 -12.10 19.51
N ILE A 198 15.77 -11.06 20.29
CA ILE A 198 16.76 -10.39 21.14
C ILE A 198 16.78 -11.12 22.49
N GLU A 199 17.89 -11.78 22.79
CA GLU A 199 18.06 -12.55 24.04
C GLU A 199 18.48 -11.66 25.21
N ALA A 200 19.26 -10.61 24.93
CA ALA A 200 19.69 -9.63 25.92
C ALA A 200 19.93 -8.29 25.24
N ALA A 201 19.63 -7.20 25.95
CA ALA A 201 19.88 -5.85 25.49
C ALA A 201 20.32 -4.96 26.66
N GLU A 202 21.36 -4.16 26.44
CA GLU A 202 21.87 -3.20 27.42
C GLU A 202 22.04 -1.83 26.78
N ILE A 203 21.64 -0.78 27.49
CA ILE A 203 21.82 0.60 27.05
C ILE A 203 23.26 1.02 27.37
N LEU A 204 24.00 1.41 26.34
CA LEU A 204 25.36 1.91 26.48
C LEU A 204 25.37 3.43 26.71
N PRO A 205 26.39 4.00 27.36
CA PRO A 205 26.46 5.42 27.67
C PRO A 205 26.62 6.31 26.42
N GLU A 206 27.16 5.77 25.33
CA GLU A 206 27.40 6.53 24.10
C GLU A 206 26.10 6.94 23.41
N ARG A 207 26.06 8.21 23.01
CA ARG A 207 24.95 8.77 22.24
C ARG A 207 25.13 8.54 20.74
N LEU A 208 24.03 8.63 20.01
CA LEU A 208 24.04 8.74 18.55
C LEU A 208 24.91 9.95 18.15
N PRO A 209 25.92 9.81 17.29
CA PRO A 209 26.81 10.89 16.86
C PRO A 209 26.11 11.88 15.93
N ARG A 210 24.91 11.55 15.47
CA ARG A 210 24.04 12.44 14.70
C ARG A 210 22.59 12.28 15.16
N PRO A 211 21.75 13.30 14.99
CA PRO A 211 20.37 13.27 15.46
C PRO A 211 19.61 12.05 14.91
N ARG A 212 18.80 11.40 15.75
CA ARG A 212 17.96 10.24 15.35
C ARG A 212 17.13 10.53 14.09
N ARG A 213 16.62 11.77 13.94
CA ARG A 213 15.86 12.21 12.77
C ARG A 213 16.69 12.13 11.47
N GLN A 214 18.00 12.36 11.54
CA GLN A 214 18.89 12.21 10.39
C GLN A 214 19.09 10.73 10.05
N LEU A 215 19.35 9.88 11.06
CA LEU A 215 19.44 8.43 10.86
C LEU A 215 18.14 7.84 10.29
N MET A 216 16.98 8.34 10.72
CA MET A 216 15.68 7.98 10.17
C MET A 216 15.58 8.34 8.68
N LYS A 217 16.01 9.55 8.29
CA LYS A 217 16.01 9.97 6.87
C LYS A 217 16.96 9.12 6.03
N GLU A 218 18.14 8.80 6.56
CA GLU A 218 19.11 7.95 5.86
C GLU A 218 18.59 6.52 5.71
N TRP A 219 17.99 5.94 6.76
CA TRP A 219 17.31 4.66 6.66
C TRP A 219 16.16 4.69 5.66
N GLN A 220 15.31 5.72 5.68
CA GLN A 220 14.25 5.91 4.69
C GLN A 220 14.80 5.99 3.26
N LYS A 221 15.95 6.64 3.05
CA LYS A 221 16.65 6.62 1.76
C LYS A 221 17.17 5.25 1.38
N THR A 222 17.52 4.38 2.34
CA THR A 222 17.88 2.98 2.02
C THR A 222 16.66 2.11 1.70
N LEU A 223 15.46 2.53 2.09
CA LEU A 223 14.20 1.89 1.72
C LEU A 223 13.68 2.36 0.35
N LEU A 224 14.13 3.54 -0.09
CA LEU A 224 13.86 4.08 -1.42
C LEU A 224 14.95 3.61 -2.38
N PRO A 225 14.63 3.05 -3.56
CA PRO A 225 15.62 2.88 -4.62
C PRO A 225 16.32 4.23 -4.89
N GLU A 226 17.61 4.23 -5.24
CA GLU A 226 18.42 5.46 -5.49
C GLU A 226 17.80 6.45 -6.51
N SER A 227 16.72 6.11 -7.20
CA SER A 227 16.01 6.96 -8.16
C SER A 227 15.12 8.06 -7.56
N ASP A 228 14.77 8.05 -6.27
CA ASP A 228 13.70 8.93 -5.75
C ASP A 228 14.15 10.15 -4.93
N SER A 229 15.45 10.41 -4.82
CA SER A 229 15.96 11.46 -3.93
C SER A 229 15.91 12.90 -4.48
N THR A 230 15.31 13.13 -5.66
CA THR A 230 15.18 14.50 -6.24
C THR A 230 13.79 14.94 -6.70
N MET A 231 12.68 14.24 -6.38
CA MET A 231 11.35 14.84 -6.56
C MET A 231 10.96 15.69 -5.35
N ARG A 232 11.54 16.90 -5.30
CA ARG A 232 10.85 18.03 -4.68
C ARG A 232 9.60 18.29 -5.53
N TYR A 233 8.42 18.20 -4.92
CA TYR A 233 7.22 18.81 -5.48
C TYR A 233 7.49 20.32 -5.66
N SER A 234 7.97 20.71 -6.83
CA SER A 234 7.96 22.09 -7.28
C SER A 234 6.68 22.28 -8.07
N VAL A 235 5.77 23.07 -7.52
CA VAL A 235 4.67 23.65 -8.29
C VAL A 235 5.33 24.65 -9.25
N SER A 236 5.77 24.16 -10.41
CA SER A 236 6.35 25.02 -11.44
C SER A 236 5.22 25.69 -12.21
N ARG A 237 4.99 26.95 -11.85
CA ARG A 237 4.31 27.93 -12.71
C ARG A 237 4.96 27.90 -14.09
N SER A 238 4.10 27.82 -15.09
CA SER A 238 4.34 28.02 -16.52
C SER A 238 5.49 29.01 -16.79
N HIS A 239 6.61 28.54 -17.35
CA HIS A 239 7.48 29.34 -18.20
C HIS A 239 7.97 28.49 -19.38
N ASN A 240 7.75 29.07 -20.55
CA ASN A 240 8.05 28.63 -21.89
C ASN A 240 9.57 28.49 -22.10
N THR A 241 10.08 27.31 -22.49
CA THR A 241 11.40 27.22 -23.11
C THR A 241 11.52 26.01 -24.04
N ARG A 242 12.02 26.32 -25.25
CA ARG A 242 12.13 25.55 -26.49
C ARG A 242 12.76 24.15 -26.36
N GLU A 243 12.23 23.27 -27.20
CA GLU A 243 12.71 21.92 -27.53
C GLU A 243 14.16 21.89 -28.05
N THR A 244 14.87 20.81 -27.75
CA THR A 244 16.04 20.36 -28.52
C THR A 244 15.97 18.81 -28.56
N PRO A 245 16.10 18.17 -29.74
CA PRO A 245 15.71 16.78 -29.92
C PRO A 245 16.77 15.83 -29.35
N MET A 246 16.33 14.89 -28.53
CA MET A 246 17.20 13.85 -27.97
C MET A 246 17.40 12.75 -29.02
N SER A 247 18.67 12.52 -29.35
CA SER A 247 19.14 11.58 -30.34
C SER A 247 18.69 10.14 -30.07
N THR A 248 18.18 9.51 -31.11
CA THR A 248 17.95 8.07 -31.28
C THR A 248 19.21 7.26 -30.98
N GLN A 249 19.26 6.62 -29.81
CA GLN A 249 20.19 5.52 -29.53
C GLN A 249 19.39 4.35 -28.93
N THR A 250 19.70 3.16 -29.46
CA THR A 250 18.90 1.93 -29.49
C THR A 250 18.50 1.38 -28.12
N MET A 251 17.22 1.52 -27.77
CA MET A 251 16.54 0.98 -26.57
C MET A 251 16.05 -0.46 -26.81
N SER A 252 16.96 -1.44 -26.92
CA SER A 252 16.56 -2.86 -27.05
C SER A 252 17.11 -3.78 -25.95
N ALA A 253 17.93 -3.28 -25.02
CA ALA A 253 18.66 -4.12 -24.05
C ALA A 253 18.04 -4.19 -22.66
N ASP A 254 17.02 -3.39 -22.34
CA ASP A 254 16.62 -3.18 -20.94
C ASP A 254 15.45 -4.06 -20.46
N LEU A 255 14.68 -4.69 -21.35
CA LEU A 255 13.52 -5.52 -20.97
C LEU A 255 13.84 -7.02 -21.06
N VAL A 256 13.78 -7.72 -19.93
CA VAL A 256 13.93 -9.18 -19.83
C VAL A 256 12.62 -9.78 -19.33
N PHE A 257 12.15 -10.82 -20.01
CA PHE A 257 10.92 -11.56 -19.68
C PHE A 257 11.26 -12.99 -19.24
N TYR A 258 10.99 -13.29 -17.98
CA TYR A 258 11.16 -14.62 -17.39
C TYR A 258 9.84 -15.39 -17.46
N THR A 259 9.87 -16.56 -18.10
CA THR A 259 8.66 -17.28 -18.50
C THR A 259 8.81 -18.79 -18.41
N HIS A 260 7.67 -19.47 -18.46
CA HIS A 260 7.54 -20.88 -18.84
C HIS A 260 6.33 -20.98 -19.79
N PRO A 261 6.41 -21.61 -20.98
CA PRO A 261 5.32 -21.58 -21.96
C PRO A 261 4.04 -22.24 -21.46
N GLN A 262 4.15 -23.24 -20.59
CA GLN A 262 3.02 -23.90 -19.91
C GLN A 262 2.57 -23.19 -18.61
N SER A 263 2.59 -21.86 -18.57
CA SER A 263 2.19 -21.09 -17.39
C SER A 263 1.33 -19.88 -17.75
N ARG A 264 0.84 -19.18 -16.72
CA ARG A 264 0.15 -17.88 -16.86
C ARG A 264 1.01 -16.78 -17.52
N SER A 265 2.28 -17.07 -17.80
CA SER A 265 3.16 -16.20 -18.57
C SER A 265 2.69 -15.96 -20.00
N ALA A 266 1.83 -16.82 -20.56
CA ALA A 266 1.22 -16.59 -21.88
C ALA A 266 0.51 -15.22 -21.99
N ILE A 267 -0.07 -14.73 -20.89
CA ILE A 267 -0.76 -13.44 -20.82
C ILE A 267 0.24 -12.28 -20.99
N VAL A 268 1.35 -12.34 -20.26
CA VAL A 268 2.43 -11.34 -20.36
C VAL A 268 3.11 -11.42 -21.72
N HIS A 269 3.23 -12.62 -22.29
CA HIS A 269 3.80 -12.79 -23.62
C HIS A 269 2.95 -12.08 -24.68
N TRP A 270 1.62 -12.24 -24.62
CA TRP A 270 0.70 -11.50 -25.48
C TRP A 270 0.81 -9.99 -25.25
N MET A 271 0.87 -9.53 -23.99
CA MET A 271 1.07 -8.11 -23.69
C MET A 271 2.34 -7.54 -24.36
N LEU A 272 3.47 -8.26 -24.31
CA LEU A 272 4.72 -7.85 -24.95
C LEU A 272 4.60 -7.77 -26.48
N GLU A 273 3.87 -8.70 -27.08
CA GLU A 273 3.61 -8.70 -28.53
C GLU A 273 2.67 -7.57 -28.98
N GLU A 274 1.74 -7.12 -28.13
CA GLU A 274 0.90 -5.93 -28.39
C GLU A 274 1.72 -4.64 -28.28
N ILE A 275 2.69 -4.59 -27.37
CA ILE A 275 3.62 -3.46 -27.21
C ILE A 275 4.58 -3.34 -28.41
N GLY A 276 5.00 -4.47 -28.98
CA GLY A 276 5.83 -4.49 -30.18
C GLY A 276 7.26 -4.00 -29.97
N ARG A 277 7.75 -3.99 -28.72
CA ARG A 277 9.12 -3.61 -28.36
C ARG A 277 10.00 -4.85 -28.18
N PRO A 278 11.30 -4.80 -28.53
CA PRO A 278 12.21 -5.92 -28.29
C PRO A 278 12.34 -6.25 -26.80
N TYR A 279 12.42 -7.53 -26.48
CA TYR A 279 12.70 -8.05 -25.14
C TYR A 279 13.63 -9.26 -25.20
N THR A 280 14.39 -9.49 -24.12
CA THR A 280 15.16 -10.72 -23.93
C THR A 280 14.29 -11.76 -23.24
N LEU A 281 14.08 -12.90 -23.88
CA LEU A 281 13.33 -14.01 -23.32
C LEU A 281 14.23 -14.91 -22.45
N LYS A 282 13.78 -15.26 -21.24
CA LYS A 282 14.41 -16.23 -20.34
C LYS A 282 13.41 -17.31 -19.97
N VAL A 283 13.55 -18.49 -20.57
CA VAL A 283 12.69 -19.64 -20.28
C VAL A 283 13.26 -20.39 -19.08
N LEU A 284 12.43 -20.64 -18.08
CA LEU A 284 12.81 -21.31 -16.83
C LEU A 284 12.06 -22.63 -16.69
N ASP A 285 12.61 -23.54 -15.91
CA ASP A 285 12.03 -24.83 -15.51
C ASP A 285 11.40 -24.72 -14.12
N PHE A 286 10.23 -25.35 -13.93
CA PHE A 286 9.44 -25.24 -12.69
C PHE A 286 10.16 -25.72 -11.43
N THR A 287 11.02 -26.73 -11.58
CA THR A 287 11.64 -27.43 -10.44
C THR A 287 13.07 -26.99 -10.18
N THR A 288 13.77 -26.54 -11.23
CA THR A 288 15.19 -26.22 -11.17
C THR A 288 15.44 -24.71 -11.25
N THR A 289 15.48 -24.12 -12.44
CA THR A 289 15.91 -22.72 -12.62
C THR A 289 14.95 -21.71 -11.97
N MET A 290 13.65 -22.01 -11.84
CA MET A 290 12.71 -21.19 -11.05
C MET A 290 12.96 -21.22 -9.53
N LYS A 291 13.73 -22.19 -9.03
CA LYS A 291 14.09 -22.32 -7.62
C LYS A 291 15.55 -21.93 -7.35
N ALA A 292 16.28 -21.56 -8.40
CA ALA A 292 17.68 -21.17 -8.27
C ALA A 292 17.80 -19.81 -7.52
N PRO A 293 18.84 -19.63 -6.69
CA PRO A 293 19.02 -18.41 -5.89
C PRO A 293 18.98 -17.11 -6.70
N HIS A 294 19.52 -17.12 -7.93
CA HIS A 294 19.53 -15.95 -8.80
C HIS A 294 18.12 -15.54 -9.26
N TYR A 295 17.24 -16.50 -9.54
CA TYR A 295 15.86 -16.20 -9.93
C TYR A 295 15.00 -15.88 -8.70
N LEU A 296 15.22 -16.53 -7.56
CA LEU A 296 14.54 -16.20 -6.31
C LEU A 296 14.85 -14.78 -5.82
N ALA A 297 16.00 -14.21 -6.21
CA ALA A 297 16.30 -12.79 -5.97
C ALA A 297 15.42 -11.85 -6.82
N ILE A 298 14.88 -12.33 -7.95
CA ILE A 298 13.95 -11.59 -8.82
C ILE A 298 12.51 -11.82 -8.36
N ASN A 299 12.10 -13.09 -8.22
CA ASN A 299 10.78 -13.45 -7.72
C ASN A 299 10.93 -14.42 -6.53
N PRO A 300 10.84 -13.94 -5.28
CA PRO A 300 10.94 -14.77 -4.08
C PRO A 300 9.89 -15.88 -3.97
N MET A 301 8.75 -15.77 -4.66
CA MET A 301 7.75 -16.84 -4.70
C MET A 301 8.18 -18.01 -5.61
N GLY A 302 9.25 -17.85 -6.39
CA GLY A 302 9.73 -18.84 -7.35
C GLY A 302 8.66 -19.21 -8.37
N LYS A 303 7.94 -18.19 -8.87
CA LYS A 303 6.87 -18.28 -9.87
C LYS A 303 7.23 -17.47 -11.11
N VAL A 304 6.58 -17.79 -12.23
CA VAL A 304 6.58 -17.01 -13.48
C VAL A 304 5.14 -16.58 -13.77
N PRO A 305 4.90 -15.47 -14.48
CA PRO A 305 5.89 -14.59 -15.12
C PRO A 305 6.59 -13.62 -14.15
N ALA A 306 7.74 -13.11 -14.58
CA ALA A 306 8.38 -11.93 -14.03
C ALA A 306 9.05 -11.13 -15.16
N ILE A 307 9.20 -9.83 -14.99
CA ILE A 307 10.00 -9.00 -15.90
C ILE A 307 11.05 -8.20 -15.13
N THR A 308 12.16 -7.89 -15.79
CA THR A 308 13.05 -6.79 -15.40
C THR A 308 13.05 -5.75 -16.51
N HIS A 309 12.83 -4.48 -16.18
CA HIS A 309 12.98 -3.35 -17.09
C HIS A 309 14.01 -2.39 -16.49
N GLY A 310 15.24 -2.42 -17.02
CA GLY A 310 16.39 -1.77 -16.39
C GLY A 310 16.63 -2.32 -14.98
N LYS A 311 16.48 -1.47 -13.96
CA LYS A 311 16.60 -1.85 -12.54
C LYS A 311 15.27 -2.28 -11.91
N THR A 312 14.15 -2.11 -12.60
CA THR A 312 12.82 -2.35 -12.06
C THR A 312 12.45 -3.81 -12.25
N VAL A 313 12.09 -4.49 -11.15
CA VAL A 313 11.51 -5.83 -11.18
C VAL A 313 10.00 -5.72 -10.98
N VAL A 314 9.23 -6.39 -11.83
CA VAL A 314 7.78 -6.48 -11.68
C VAL A 314 7.35 -7.95 -11.74
N THR A 315 6.57 -8.35 -10.76
CA THR A 315 5.93 -9.66 -10.64
C THR A 315 4.41 -9.49 -10.60
N GLU A 316 3.67 -10.59 -10.67
CA GLU A 316 2.20 -10.63 -10.82
C GLU A 316 1.69 -10.21 -12.21
N VAL A 317 0.88 -11.06 -12.84
CA VAL A 317 0.44 -10.89 -14.23
C VAL A 317 -0.23 -9.54 -14.47
N ALA A 318 -1.23 -9.18 -13.67
CA ALA A 318 -1.98 -7.94 -13.83
C ALA A 318 -1.11 -6.69 -13.58
N ALA A 319 -0.18 -6.76 -12.62
CA ALA A 319 0.75 -5.67 -12.33
C ALA A 319 1.80 -5.51 -13.45
N ILE A 320 2.32 -6.61 -13.99
CA ILE A 320 3.20 -6.58 -15.16
C ILE A 320 2.48 -5.93 -16.34
N CYS A 321 1.23 -6.30 -16.62
CA CYS A 321 0.48 -5.72 -17.74
C CYS A 321 0.17 -4.23 -17.53
N ALA A 322 -0.19 -3.81 -16.30
CA ALA A 322 -0.34 -2.39 -15.97
C ALA A 322 0.97 -1.61 -16.16
N TYR A 323 2.06 -2.13 -15.61
CA TYR A 323 3.38 -1.52 -15.69
C TYR A 323 3.82 -1.35 -17.15
N LEU A 324 3.67 -2.40 -17.95
CA LEU A 324 4.06 -2.38 -19.35
C LEU A 324 3.22 -1.41 -20.17
N ALA A 325 1.92 -1.27 -19.89
CA ALA A 325 1.07 -0.27 -20.53
C ALA A 325 1.50 1.18 -20.19
N ASP A 326 1.99 1.40 -18.97
CA ASP A 326 2.50 2.71 -18.53
C ASP A 326 3.92 3.01 -19.03
N ALA A 327 4.76 1.98 -19.11
CA ALA A 327 6.15 2.10 -19.57
C ALA A 327 6.25 2.33 -21.09
N PHE A 328 5.25 1.88 -21.85
CA PHE A 328 5.17 2.00 -23.31
C PHE A 328 3.83 2.64 -23.73
N PRO A 329 3.60 3.92 -23.38
CA PRO A 329 2.32 4.59 -23.62
C PRO A 329 1.97 4.72 -25.11
N GLU A 330 2.96 4.66 -26.00
CA GLU A 330 2.76 4.67 -27.45
C GLU A 330 1.95 3.47 -27.97
N ALA A 331 1.90 2.37 -27.21
CA ALA A 331 1.11 1.20 -27.55
C ALA A 331 -0.39 1.42 -27.30
N GLY A 332 -0.78 2.47 -26.55
CA GLY A 332 -2.18 2.80 -26.30
C GLY A 332 -2.95 1.75 -25.49
N LEU A 333 -2.25 0.99 -24.63
CA LEU A 333 -2.82 -0.14 -23.87
C LEU A 333 -3.33 0.25 -22.47
N ALA A 334 -3.34 1.54 -22.14
CA ALA A 334 -3.96 2.08 -20.95
C ALA A 334 -4.67 3.40 -21.29
N PRO A 335 -5.87 3.66 -20.73
CA PRO A 335 -6.51 4.96 -20.89
C PRO A 335 -5.71 6.07 -20.21
N GLU A 336 -6.04 7.32 -20.56
CA GLU A 336 -5.58 8.51 -19.83
C GLU A 336 -5.83 8.37 -18.32
N PRO A 337 -4.89 8.79 -17.44
CA PRO A 337 -4.98 8.56 -15.99
C PRO A 337 -6.33 8.93 -15.35
N ARG A 338 -6.95 10.03 -15.79
CA ARG A 338 -8.26 10.50 -15.31
C ARG A 338 -9.44 9.58 -15.66
N HIS A 339 -9.26 8.66 -16.60
CA HIS A 339 -10.31 7.74 -17.09
C HIS A 339 -10.02 6.27 -16.75
N ARG A 340 -9.07 6.00 -15.83
CA ARG A 340 -8.65 4.63 -15.51
C ARG A 340 -9.54 3.87 -14.52
N GLY A 341 -10.67 4.44 -14.08
CA GLY A 341 -11.54 3.81 -13.08
C GLY A 341 -11.97 2.39 -13.47
N ASP A 342 -12.61 2.24 -14.63
CA ASP A 342 -13.03 0.92 -15.13
C ASP A 342 -11.86 0.03 -15.52
N TYR A 343 -10.80 0.62 -16.07
CA TYR A 343 -9.57 -0.09 -16.43
C TYR A 343 -8.95 -0.79 -15.22
N TYR A 344 -8.74 -0.05 -14.12
CA TYR A 344 -8.21 -0.63 -12.89
C TYR A 344 -9.19 -1.62 -12.26
N ARG A 345 -10.49 -1.28 -12.22
CA ARG A 345 -11.51 -2.18 -11.67
C ARG A 345 -11.41 -3.56 -12.31
N TRP A 346 -11.43 -3.64 -13.63
CA TRP A 346 -11.48 -4.94 -14.31
C TRP A 346 -10.14 -5.65 -14.44
N LEU A 347 -9.04 -4.88 -14.55
CA LEU A 347 -7.70 -5.44 -14.51
C LEU A 347 -7.44 -6.15 -13.17
N PHE A 348 -7.77 -5.51 -12.05
CA PHE A 348 -7.58 -6.10 -10.72
C PHE A 348 -8.68 -7.08 -10.34
N PHE A 349 -9.94 -6.89 -10.76
CA PHE A 349 -11.01 -7.88 -10.57
C PHE A 349 -10.62 -9.24 -11.17
N THR A 350 -9.95 -9.26 -12.32
CA THR A 350 -9.50 -10.52 -12.92
C THR A 350 -8.52 -11.26 -12.01
N ALA A 351 -7.56 -10.54 -11.41
CA ALA A 351 -6.54 -11.14 -10.54
C ALA A 351 -7.05 -11.44 -9.12
N SER A 352 -7.90 -10.58 -8.55
CA SER A 352 -8.34 -10.71 -7.15
C SER A 352 -9.67 -11.44 -6.98
N CYS A 353 -10.46 -11.55 -8.05
CA CYS A 353 -11.78 -12.16 -7.99
C CYS A 353 -11.92 -13.35 -8.94
N LEU A 354 -11.69 -13.16 -10.25
CA LEU A 354 -11.90 -14.22 -11.23
C LEU A 354 -10.94 -15.40 -11.03
N GLU A 355 -9.63 -15.15 -11.02
CA GLU A 355 -8.62 -16.21 -10.90
C GLU A 355 -8.78 -17.07 -9.63
N PRO A 356 -8.91 -16.51 -8.41
CA PRO A 356 -9.10 -17.32 -7.21
C PRO A 356 -10.44 -18.06 -7.20
N ALA A 357 -11.54 -17.43 -7.64
CA ALA A 357 -12.84 -18.10 -7.67
C ALA A 357 -12.84 -19.31 -8.61
N VAL A 358 -12.28 -19.15 -9.82
CA VAL A 358 -12.18 -20.21 -10.83
C VAL A 358 -11.24 -21.33 -10.36
N SER A 359 -10.09 -20.98 -9.79
CA SER A 359 -9.11 -21.99 -9.32
C SER A 359 -9.67 -22.83 -8.18
N ASN A 360 -10.37 -22.20 -7.24
CA ASN A 360 -11.03 -22.85 -6.12
C ASN A 360 -12.15 -23.79 -6.60
N HIS A 361 -13.05 -23.26 -7.44
CA HIS A 361 -14.16 -24.03 -8.00
C HIS A 361 -13.66 -25.25 -8.78
N ALA A 362 -12.66 -25.06 -9.64
CA ALA A 362 -12.03 -26.14 -10.40
C ALA A 362 -11.34 -27.19 -9.51
N SER A 363 -10.94 -26.81 -8.30
CA SER A 363 -10.39 -27.70 -7.28
C SER A 363 -11.46 -28.40 -6.44
N GLY A 364 -12.74 -28.23 -6.77
CA GLY A 364 -13.87 -28.83 -6.09
C GLY A 364 -14.26 -28.13 -4.78
N TRP A 365 -13.87 -26.87 -4.60
CA TRP A 365 -14.19 -26.10 -3.40
C TRP A 365 -14.80 -24.74 -3.74
N ASP A 366 -15.97 -24.47 -3.15
CA ASP A 366 -16.62 -23.16 -3.17
C ASP A 366 -16.93 -22.72 -1.73
N PRO A 367 -16.93 -21.40 -1.45
CA PRO A 367 -17.45 -20.89 -0.19
C PRO A 367 -18.90 -21.31 0.02
N ALA A 368 -19.24 -21.71 1.24
CA ALA A 368 -20.64 -21.91 1.63
C ALA A 368 -21.41 -20.57 1.54
N PRO A 369 -22.73 -20.58 1.26
CA PRO A 369 -23.50 -19.35 1.04
C PRO A 369 -23.40 -18.30 2.17
N ASP A 370 -23.35 -18.76 3.41
CA ASP A 370 -23.19 -17.93 4.61
C ASP A 370 -21.76 -17.39 4.81
N MET A 371 -20.78 -18.02 4.16
CA MET A 371 -19.36 -17.64 4.22
C MET A 371 -18.91 -16.75 3.07
N GLU A 372 -19.71 -16.58 2.00
CA GLU A 372 -19.33 -15.79 0.82
C GLU A 372 -18.84 -14.37 1.18
N GLY A 373 -19.43 -13.73 2.19
CA GLY A 373 -19.04 -12.40 2.64
C GLY A 373 -17.62 -12.31 3.23
N SER A 374 -17.02 -13.45 3.57
CA SER A 374 -15.63 -13.53 4.08
C SER A 374 -14.59 -13.66 2.96
N PHE A 375 -15.02 -13.89 1.72
CA PHE A 375 -14.14 -14.02 0.55
C PHE A 375 -14.32 -12.82 -0.37
N GLY A 376 -13.22 -12.15 -0.71
CA GLY A 376 -13.27 -10.92 -1.53
C GLY A 376 -13.89 -11.09 -2.92
N TYR A 377 -14.02 -12.33 -3.42
CA TYR A 377 -14.69 -12.65 -4.68
C TYR A 377 -16.15 -13.10 -4.51
N GLY A 378 -16.62 -13.32 -3.28
CA GLY A 378 -17.94 -13.90 -3.01
C GLY A 378 -17.98 -15.37 -3.39
N SER A 379 -18.70 -15.70 -4.46
CA SER A 379 -18.82 -17.06 -5.00
C SER A 379 -18.52 -17.11 -6.49
N TYR A 380 -18.16 -18.30 -6.97
CA TYR A 380 -17.90 -18.57 -8.38
C TYR A 380 -19.04 -18.07 -9.29
N ALA A 381 -20.29 -18.42 -8.97
CA ALA A 381 -21.46 -17.97 -9.71
C ALA A 381 -21.57 -16.43 -9.77
N ARG A 382 -21.42 -15.74 -8.63
CA ARG A 382 -21.50 -14.27 -8.56
C ARG A 382 -20.45 -13.60 -9.44
N VAL A 383 -19.22 -14.12 -9.45
CA VAL A 383 -18.14 -13.60 -10.28
C VAL A 383 -18.49 -13.72 -11.76
N LEU A 384 -18.93 -14.89 -12.21
CA LEU A 384 -19.29 -15.11 -13.61
C LEU A 384 -20.54 -14.33 -14.01
N ASP A 385 -21.54 -14.21 -13.14
CA ASP A 385 -22.75 -13.41 -13.41
C ASP A 385 -22.41 -11.93 -13.57
N THR A 386 -21.55 -11.42 -12.69
CA THR A 386 -21.07 -10.04 -12.74
C THR A 386 -20.32 -9.75 -14.04
N LEU A 387 -19.41 -10.63 -14.45
CA LEU A 387 -18.68 -10.49 -15.71
C LEU A 387 -19.57 -10.63 -16.93
N SER A 388 -20.46 -11.63 -16.95
CA SER A 388 -21.34 -11.89 -18.09
C SER A 388 -22.28 -10.71 -18.33
N ALA A 389 -22.88 -10.18 -17.26
CA ALA A 389 -23.72 -8.99 -17.32
C ALA A 389 -22.94 -7.76 -17.79
N TRP A 390 -21.68 -7.59 -17.34
CA TRP A 390 -20.84 -6.48 -17.77
C TRP A 390 -20.46 -6.55 -19.25
N LEU A 391 -20.10 -7.75 -19.75
CA LEU A 391 -19.58 -7.94 -21.09
C LEU A 391 -20.65 -8.03 -22.18
N LYS A 392 -21.92 -8.30 -21.83
CA LYS A 392 -23.03 -8.57 -22.76
C LYS A 392 -23.08 -7.63 -23.98
N ASP A 393 -22.88 -6.34 -23.76
CA ASP A 393 -23.00 -5.30 -24.81
C ASP A 393 -21.70 -4.51 -24.99
N ARG A 394 -20.55 -5.10 -24.61
CA ARG A 394 -19.25 -4.40 -24.62
C ARG A 394 -18.26 -5.05 -25.56
N THR A 395 -17.56 -4.20 -26.31
CA THR A 395 -16.44 -4.63 -27.15
C THR A 395 -15.16 -4.81 -26.35
N TYR A 396 -14.94 -3.89 -25.41
CA TYR A 396 -13.78 -3.86 -24.52
C TYR A 396 -14.27 -3.86 -23.07
N VAL A 397 -13.50 -4.47 -22.17
CA VAL A 397 -13.89 -4.56 -20.76
C VAL A 397 -13.92 -3.17 -20.10
N ALA A 398 -13.07 -2.26 -20.54
CA ALA A 398 -13.00 -0.89 -20.05
C ALA A 398 -12.82 0.11 -21.19
N GLY A 399 -13.54 1.23 -21.13
CA GLY A 399 -13.42 2.29 -22.12
C GLY A 399 -13.95 1.91 -23.51
N ASP A 400 -13.32 2.49 -24.53
CA ASP A 400 -13.73 2.46 -25.94
C ASP A 400 -12.68 1.85 -26.88
N HIS A 401 -11.56 1.34 -26.34
CA HIS A 401 -10.48 0.71 -27.08
C HIS A 401 -9.88 -0.47 -26.31
N PHE A 402 -9.05 -1.26 -27.00
CA PHE A 402 -8.37 -2.41 -26.41
C PHE A 402 -7.25 -1.99 -25.45
N THR A 403 -7.23 -2.58 -24.27
CA THR A 403 -6.28 -2.24 -23.20
C THR A 403 -5.63 -3.49 -22.59
N ALA A 404 -4.67 -3.29 -21.70
CA ALA A 404 -4.09 -4.36 -20.89
C ALA A 404 -5.15 -5.11 -20.04
N ALA A 405 -6.25 -4.47 -19.65
CA ALA A 405 -7.35 -5.15 -18.95
C ALA A 405 -8.00 -6.20 -19.86
N ASP A 406 -8.13 -5.92 -21.16
CA ASP A 406 -8.65 -6.87 -22.13
C ASP A 406 -7.71 -8.05 -22.34
N VAL A 407 -6.39 -7.81 -22.44
CA VAL A 407 -5.37 -8.88 -22.53
C VAL A 407 -5.50 -9.87 -21.38
N VAL A 408 -5.58 -9.36 -20.14
CA VAL A 408 -5.64 -10.19 -18.93
C VAL A 408 -6.96 -10.94 -18.84
N LEU A 409 -8.10 -10.26 -19.05
CA LEU A 409 -9.42 -10.88 -18.93
C LEU A 409 -9.71 -11.87 -20.06
N ALA A 410 -9.47 -11.50 -21.32
CA ALA A 410 -9.75 -12.37 -22.46
C ALA A 410 -8.93 -13.66 -22.38
N SER A 411 -7.67 -13.57 -21.95
CA SER A 411 -6.82 -14.74 -21.74
C SER A 411 -7.37 -15.68 -20.66
N HIS A 412 -7.80 -15.14 -19.51
CA HIS A 412 -8.36 -15.94 -18.43
C HIS A 412 -9.68 -16.61 -18.84
N LEU A 413 -10.58 -15.87 -19.49
CA LEU A 413 -11.84 -16.41 -20.00
C LEU A 413 -11.60 -17.51 -21.04
N GLN A 414 -10.73 -17.27 -22.01
CA GLN A 414 -10.43 -18.24 -23.05
C GLN A 414 -9.83 -19.53 -22.46
N TRP A 415 -8.82 -19.40 -21.61
CA TRP A 415 -8.19 -20.56 -20.97
C TRP A 415 -9.17 -21.32 -20.09
N GLY A 416 -9.90 -20.61 -19.22
CA GLY A 416 -10.88 -21.22 -18.32
C GLY A 416 -11.99 -21.95 -19.06
N MET A 417 -12.51 -21.39 -20.16
CA MET A 417 -13.52 -22.07 -20.99
C MET A 417 -12.94 -23.26 -21.75
N MET A 418 -11.69 -23.17 -22.22
CA MET A 418 -11.02 -24.27 -22.91
C MET A 418 -10.74 -25.45 -21.98
N THR A 419 -10.36 -25.20 -20.73
CA THR A 419 -10.10 -26.24 -19.73
C THR A 419 -11.36 -26.72 -19.00
N GLY A 420 -12.51 -26.07 -19.23
CA GLY A 420 -13.77 -26.36 -18.54
C GLY A 420 -13.84 -25.82 -17.11
N MET A 421 -12.88 -25.00 -16.67
CA MET A 421 -12.88 -24.35 -15.36
C MET A 421 -13.86 -23.16 -15.30
N ILE A 422 -14.20 -22.58 -16.44
CA ILE A 422 -15.22 -21.55 -16.61
C ILE A 422 -16.28 -22.12 -17.53
N GLU A 423 -17.54 -22.06 -17.10
CA GLU A 423 -18.65 -22.46 -17.97
C GLU A 423 -18.77 -21.51 -19.18
N LYS A 424 -19.14 -22.08 -20.33
CA LYS A 424 -19.34 -21.30 -21.54
C LYS A 424 -20.59 -20.44 -21.42
N ARG A 425 -20.44 -19.15 -21.68
CA ARG A 425 -21.54 -18.18 -21.78
C ARG A 425 -21.34 -17.38 -23.05
N ALA A 426 -22.42 -17.06 -23.76
CA ALA A 426 -22.34 -16.34 -25.03
C ALA A 426 -21.55 -15.02 -24.92
N ALA A 427 -21.71 -14.26 -23.83
CA ALA A 427 -20.97 -13.03 -23.60
C ALA A 427 -19.45 -13.27 -23.48
N PHE A 428 -19.03 -14.38 -22.88
CA PHE A 428 -17.62 -14.73 -22.74
C PHE A 428 -17.03 -15.20 -24.05
N GLU A 429 -17.72 -16.08 -24.78
CA GLU A 429 -17.28 -16.61 -26.06
C GLU A 429 -17.10 -15.47 -27.07
N ILE A 430 -18.12 -14.62 -27.24
CA ILE A 430 -18.07 -13.47 -28.15
C ILE A 430 -16.93 -12.52 -27.79
N TYR A 431 -16.76 -12.21 -26.50
CA TYR A 431 -15.73 -11.29 -26.02
C TYR A 431 -14.32 -11.87 -26.17
N SER A 432 -14.09 -13.12 -25.73
CA SER A 432 -12.76 -13.74 -25.76
C SER A 432 -12.33 -14.01 -27.20
N GLU A 433 -13.21 -14.59 -28.02
CA GLU A 433 -12.92 -14.94 -29.42
C GLU A 433 -12.44 -13.73 -30.21
N ARG A 434 -13.08 -12.57 -30.05
CA ARG A 434 -12.65 -11.33 -30.70
C ARG A 434 -11.21 -10.97 -30.38
N HIS A 435 -10.82 -11.05 -29.11
CA HIS A 435 -9.52 -10.55 -28.65
C HIS A 435 -8.39 -11.56 -28.88
N VAL A 436 -8.63 -12.86 -28.70
CA VAL A 436 -7.59 -13.89 -28.91
C VAL A 436 -7.23 -14.08 -30.40
N HIS A 437 -8.05 -13.57 -31.32
CA HIS A 437 -7.74 -13.56 -32.76
C HIS A 437 -6.87 -12.38 -33.20
N ARG A 438 -6.50 -11.47 -32.29
CA ARG A 438 -5.61 -10.35 -32.62
C ARG A 438 -4.23 -10.86 -33.10
N PRO A 439 -3.57 -10.17 -34.05
CA PRO A 439 -2.29 -10.63 -34.59
C PRO A 439 -1.20 -10.87 -33.54
N ALA A 440 -1.12 -10.01 -32.52
CA ALA A 440 -0.16 -10.18 -31.41
C ALA A 440 -0.46 -11.39 -30.54
N ALA A 441 -1.74 -11.69 -30.28
CA ALA A 441 -2.16 -12.88 -29.56
C ALA A 441 -1.70 -14.16 -30.28
N LYS A 442 -1.89 -14.20 -31.61
CA LYS A 442 -1.46 -15.33 -32.44
C LYS A 442 0.06 -15.51 -32.43
N ARG A 443 0.83 -14.42 -32.60
CA ARG A 443 2.30 -14.49 -32.51
C ARG A 443 2.77 -15.00 -31.15
N ALA A 444 2.21 -14.50 -30.05
CA ALA A 444 2.57 -14.95 -28.71
C ALA A 444 2.26 -16.45 -28.51
N HIS A 445 1.14 -16.93 -29.07
CA HIS A 445 0.75 -18.33 -29.03
C HIS A 445 1.70 -19.22 -29.83
N GLU A 446 1.98 -18.87 -31.10
CA GLU A 446 2.92 -19.60 -31.98
C GLU A 446 4.32 -19.70 -31.36
N GLN A 447 4.80 -18.62 -30.74
CA GLN A 447 6.07 -18.64 -30.01
C GLN A 447 6.00 -19.57 -28.78
N ALA A 448 4.91 -19.55 -28.00
CA ALA A 448 4.75 -20.44 -26.85
C ALA A 448 4.69 -21.92 -27.26
N GLU A 449 4.03 -22.25 -28.37
CA GLU A 449 4.03 -23.59 -28.95
C GLU A 449 5.43 -24.02 -29.38
N THR A 450 6.17 -23.13 -30.04
CA THR A 450 7.57 -23.37 -30.44
C THR A 450 8.46 -23.69 -29.23
N LEU A 451 8.37 -22.87 -28.17
CA LEU A 451 9.13 -23.09 -26.93
C LEU A 451 8.75 -24.42 -26.24
N THR A 452 7.48 -24.81 -26.34
CA THR A 452 6.98 -26.09 -25.81
C THR A 452 7.52 -27.28 -26.59
N ALA A 453 7.44 -27.23 -27.92
CA ALA A 453 7.94 -28.27 -28.80
C ALA A 453 9.45 -28.48 -28.63
N GLN A 454 10.20 -27.39 -28.43
CA GLN A 454 11.66 -27.43 -28.21
C GLN A 454 12.06 -27.82 -26.78
N GLN A 455 11.11 -27.88 -25.84
CA GLN A 455 11.40 -28.03 -24.41
C GLN A 455 12.44 -27.00 -23.93
N ALA A 456 12.27 -25.74 -24.33
CA ALA A 456 13.29 -24.70 -24.21
C ALA A 456 13.81 -24.48 -22.77
N TRP A 457 13.06 -24.89 -21.75
CA TRP A 457 13.47 -24.85 -20.34
C TRP A 457 14.54 -25.88 -19.96
N LYS A 458 14.75 -26.92 -20.77
CA LYS A 458 15.80 -27.94 -20.55
C LYS A 458 17.18 -27.52 -21.04
N ALA A 459 17.25 -26.48 -21.87
CA ALA A 459 18.50 -25.96 -22.43
C ALA A 459 19.10 -24.81 -21.58
N ALA A 460 18.42 -24.42 -20.50
CA ALA A 460 18.69 -23.21 -19.71
C ALA A 460 19.47 -23.46 -18.41
#